data_AF-A0A671N331-F1
#
_entry.id   AF-A0A671N331-F1
#
_cell.length_a   1.000
_cell.length_b   1.000
_cell.length_c   1.000
_cell.angle_alpha   90.00
_cell.angle_beta   90.00
_cell.angle_gamma   90.00
#
_symmetry.space_group_name_H-M   'P 1'
#
loop_
_entity.id
_entity.type
_entity.pdbx_description
1 polymer ?
#
loop_
_entity_poly.entity_id
_entity_poly.type
_entity_poly.pdbx_seq_one_letter_code
_entity_poly.pdbx_strand_id
1 'polypeptide(L)'
;IPLRVSRRDLVFCLTALLIFCLGSVFYQLNGGAPKVLLDVGYYLGRFADGHGPLAPRALPFPSQVVYNRVGKCGSRTIVLLLRMLVDRHRFTLISSDIHNKTRLTKREQENLIRNISTTPQPFLYTRHVHFLNFSRFRTDEPVHINIIRDPINRFLSNYFFRRFGDWRGEENHVVRTPGMKDDERYLDMNTCILESYPECSNPRLFYIIPYFCGQHPQCREPGLWALETAKQNVLDHYLLVGVLEELEDVLLLLERLLPHFFSDVVNIYKSPEYRKLGNMTGTVRKQIPNLEALQVLYERMEYEYKFYNFVKAQFHLTKRKIGLRSDPKPSRPYSSVLQRKDLQEELEEEDTEDSLEWTEQT
;
A
#
# COMPACT_ATOMS: atom_id res chain seq x y z
N ILE A 1 70.25 -15.93 -16.07
CA ILE A 1 70.27 -15.43 -14.67
C ILE A 1 69.32 -16.34 -13.87
N PRO A 2 69.81 -17.18 -12.94
CA PRO A 2 68.93 -18.06 -12.19
C PRO A 2 68.16 -17.22 -11.14
N LEU A 3 66.83 -17.30 -11.16
CA LEU A 3 65.98 -16.67 -10.15
C LEU A 3 66.27 -17.30 -8.77
N ARG A 4 67.04 -16.60 -7.94
CA ARG A 4 67.17 -16.91 -6.51
C ARG A 4 65.86 -16.51 -5.83
N VAL A 5 64.92 -17.45 -5.71
CA VAL A 5 63.76 -17.30 -4.83
C VAL A 5 64.25 -17.38 -3.39
N SER A 6 63.98 -16.35 -2.58
CA SER A 6 64.36 -16.34 -1.17
C SER A 6 63.60 -17.44 -0.43
N ARG A 7 64.28 -18.13 0.49
CA ARG A 7 63.67 -19.17 1.32
C ARG A 7 62.48 -18.63 2.13
N ARG A 8 62.45 -17.33 2.43
CA ARG A 8 61.31 -16.64 3.05
C ARG A 8 60.11 -16.53 2.12
N ASP A 9 60.33 -16.20 0.85
CA ASP A 9 59.25 -16.06 -0.15
C ASP A 9 58.62 -17.42 -0.47
N LEU A 10 59.46 -18.48 -0.53
CA LEU A 10 58.99 -19.85 -0.70
C LEU A 10 58.11 -20.29 0.49
N VAL A 11 58.52 -19.98 1.72
CA VAL A 11 57.73 -20.28 2.92
C VAL A 11 56.41 -19.51 2.89
N PHE A 12 56.43 -18.23 2.52
CA PHE A 12 55.22 -17.40 2.46
C PHE A 12 54.23 -17.95 1.43
N CYS A 13 54.72 -18.32 0.23
CA CYS A 13 53.90 -18.96 -0.79
C CYS A 13 53.32 -20.30 -0.31
N LEU A 14 54.14 -21.16 0.29
CA LEU A 14 53.66 -22.46 0.79
C LEU A 14 52.64 -22.31 1.92
N THR A 15 52.81 -21.31 2.81
CA THR A 15 51.82 -21.03 3.86
C THR A 15 50.50 -20.48 3.28
N ALA A 16 50.56 -19.60 2.28
CA ALA A 16 49.37 -19.09 1.61
C ALA A 16 48.61 -20.20 0.87
N LEU A 17 49.34 -21.10 0.21
CA LEU A 17 48.78 -22.26 -0.47
C LEU A 17 48.11 -23.22 0.53
N LEU A 18 48.75 -23.46 1.67
CA LEU A 18 48.20 -24.33 2.72
C LEU A 18 46.94 -23.75 3.36
N ILE A 19 46.90 -22.43 3.61
CA ILE A 19 45.70 -21.74 4.10
C ILE A 19 44.57 -21.82 3.07
N PHE A 20 44.87 -21.63 1.78
CA PHE A 20 43.89 -21.73 0.71
C PHE A 20 43.32 -23.16 0.58
N CYS A 21 44.19 -24.18 0.64
CA CYS A 21 43.77 -25.57 0.62
C CYS A 21 42.91 -25.94 1.84
N LEU A 22 43.29 -25.51 3.05
CA LEU A 22 42.49 -25.74 4.25
C LEU A 22 41.13 -25.03 4.18
N GLY A 23 41.09 -23.81 3.65
CA GLY A 23 39.85 -23.08 3.40
C GLY A 23 38.94 -23.78 2.38
N SER A 24 39.51 -24.35 1.32
CA SER A 24 38.78 -25.14 0.32
C SER A 24 38.22 -26.45 0.87
N VAL A 25 38.98 -27.14 1.73
CA VAL A 25 38.51 -28.36 2.42
C VAL A 25 37.38 -28.03 3.40
N PHE A 26 37.49 -26.93 4.16
CA PHE A 26 36.41 -26.47 5.04
C PHE A 26 35.15 -26.06 4.26
N TYR A 27 35.32 -25.45 3.07
CA TYR A 27 34.24 -25.10 2.15
C TYR A 27 33.52 -26.35 1.62
N GLN A 28 34.25 -27.42 1.28
CA GLN A 28 33.68 -28.67 0.80
C GLN A 28 32.99 -29.48 1.91
N LEU A 29 33.54 -29.49 3.12
CA LEU A 29 32.97 -30.25 4.25
C LEU A 29 31.69 -29.60 4.83
N ASN A 30 31.52 -28.28 4.72
CA ASN A 30 30.32 -27.57 5.18
C ASN A 30 29.22 -27.42 4.11
N GLY A 31 29.32 -28.12 2.99
CA GLY A 31 28.26 -28.13 1.97
C GLY A 31 28.19 -26.88 1.09
N GLY A 32 29.29 -26.11 0.96
CA GLY A 32 29.39 -24.94 0.10
C GLY A 32 29.51 -23.60 0.84
N ALA A 33 29.27 -22.50 0.13
CA ALA A 33 29.49 -21.15 0.65
C ALA A 33 28.61 -20.85 1.88
N PRO A 34 29.12 -20.15 2.92
CA PRO A 34 28.31 -19.72 4.05
C PRO A 34 27.14 -18.84 3.56
N LYS A 35 25.98 -18.90 4.24
CA LYS A 35 24.75 -18.18 3.84
C LYS A 35 24.98 -16.70 3.49
N VAL A 36 25.88 -16.02 4.21
CA VAL A 36 26.24 -14.63 3.94
C VAL A 36 26.85 -14.43 2.55
N LEU A 37 27.66 -15.37 2.05
CA LEU A 37 28.25 -15.33 0.71
C LEU A 37 27.25 -15.78 -0.38
N LEU A 38 26.30 -16.67 -0.06
CA LEU A 38 25.18 -16.97 -0.95
C LEU A 38 24.25 -15.76 -1.11
N ASP A 39 23.97 -15.03 -0.04
CA ASP A 39 23.17 -13.80 -0.08
C ASP A 39 23.89 -12.68 -0.83
N VAL A 40 25.20 -12.52 -0.63
CA VAL A 40 25.99 -11.51 -1.39
C VAL A 40 26.13 -11.91 -2.87
N GLY A 41 26.30 -13.19 -3.19
CA GLY A 41 26.26 -13.70 -4.57
C GLY A 41 24.90 -13.60 -5.23
N TYR A 42 23.82 -13.67 -4.45
CA TYR A 42 22.43 -13.47 -4.86
C TYR A 42 22.16 -12.01 -5.26
N TYR A 43 22.77 -11.03 -4.58
CA TYR A 43 22.69 -9.61 -4.96
C TYR A 43 23.68 -9.17 -6.05
N LEU A 44 24.83 -9.86 -6.20
CA LEU A 44 25.88 -9.47 -7.15
C LEU A 44 25.91 -10.30 -8.44
N GLY A 45 25.02 -11.28 -8.60
CA GLY A 45 24.79 -11.94 -9.89
C GLY A 45 26.00 -12.68 -10.47
N ARG A 46 26.88 -13.26 -9.65
CA ARG A 46 27.96 -14.15 -10.13
C ARG A 46 28.31 -15.24 -9.12
N PHE A 47 28.05 -16.48 -9.51
CA PHE A 47 28.97 -17.63 -9.63
C PHE A 47 28.12 -18.91 -9.60
N ALA A 48 27.79 -19.42 -10.78
CA ALA A 48 27.39 -20.81 -10.95
C ALA A 48 28.17 -21.33 -12.16
N ASP A 49 29.23 -22.08 -11.87
CA ASP A 49 29.92 -22.92 -12.83
C ASP A 49 28.94 -24.00 -13.33
N GLY A 50 28.75 -24.07 -14.64
CA GLY A 50 27.90 -25.08 -15.26
C GLY A 50 27.54 -24.75 -16.69
N HIS A 51 28.24 -25.38 -17.63
CA HIS A 51 27.98 -25.26 -19.07
C HIS A 51 26.56 -25.72 -19.43
N GLY A 52 25.70 -24.76 -19.74
CA GLY A 52 24.41 -24.91 -20.41
C GLY A 52 23.90 -23.52 -20.81
N PRO A 53 23.13 -23.36 -21.90
CA PRO A 53 22.58 -22.06 -22.25
C PRO A 53 21.63 -21.62 -21.14
N LEU A 54 22.11 -20.71 -20.30
CA LEU A 54 21.32 -20.06 -19.26
C LEU A 54 20.29 -19.19 -19.97
N ALA A 55 19.09 -19.73 -20.17
CA ALA A 55 17.91 -18.88 -20.35
C ALA A 55 17.92 -17.87 -19.19
N PRO A 56 17.78 -16.57 -19.44
CA PRO A 56 17.79 -15.57 -18.39
C PRO A 56 16.66 -15.91 -17.40
N ARG A 57 17.02 -16.52 -16.27
CA ARG A 57 16.12 -16.75 -15.15
C ARG A 57 15.86 -15.39 -14.51
N ALA A 58 14.98 -14.60 -15.12
CA ALA A 58 14.33 -13.53 -14.41
C ALA A 58 13.75 -14.15 -13.13
N LEU A 59 14.09 -13.58 -11.97
CA LEU A 59 13.49 -14.01 -10.71
C LEU A 59 11.97 -13.99 -10.88
N PRO A 60 11.26 -15.07 -10.51
CA PRO A 60 9.80 -15.09 -10.68
C PRO A 60 9.21 -13.96 -9.83
N PHE A 61 8.43 -13.08 -10.45
CA PHE A 61 7.70 -12.06 -9.72
C PHE A 61 6.76 -12.73 -8.69
N PRO A 62 6.45 -12.06 -7.57
CA PRO A 62 5.54 -12.61 -6.57
C PRO A 62 4.22 -13.06 -7.19
N SER A 63 3.76 -14.27 -6.85
CA SER A 63 2.52 -14.89 -7.36
C SER A 63 1.34 -14.83 -6.38
N GLN A 64 1.57 -14.35 -5.16
CA GLN A 64 0.59 -14.26 -4.08
C GLN A 64 0.52 -12.82 -3.59
N VAL A 65 -0.56 -12.12 -3.92
CA VAL A 65 -0.72 -10.69 -3.58
C VAL A 65 -1.92 -10.50 -2.66
N VAL A 66 -1.74 -9.76 -1.57
CA VAL A 66 -2.81 -9.36 -0.66
C VAL A 66 -2.97 -7.84 -0.70
N TYR A 67 -4.18 -7.40 -1.05
CA TYR A 67 -4.61 -6.02 -0.98
C TYR A 67 -5.67 -5.84 0.13
N ASN A 68 -5.21 -5.59 1.35
CA ASN A 68 -6.05 -5.32 2.52
C ASN A 68 -6.62 -3.89 2.49
N ARG A 69 -7.47 -3.64 1.50
CA ARG A 69 -7.95 -2.32 1.06
C ARG A 69 -8.54 -1.44 2.17
N VAL A 70 -8.02 -0.22 2.31
CA VAL A 70 -8.56 0.81 3.20
C VAL A 70 -9.84 1.42 2.61
N GLY A 71 -10.85 1.64 3.46
CA GLY A 71 -12.09 2.27 3.04
C GLY A 71 -11.89 3.74 2.61
N LYS A 72 -12.52 4.11 1.49
CA LYS A 72 -12.52 5.47 0.90
C LYS A 72 -11.15 5.95 0.38
N CYS A 73 -10.26 5.00 0.05
CA CYS A 73 -8.98 5.24 -0.63
C CYS A 73 -9.01 4.72 -2.09
N GLY A 74 -10.11 4.94 -2.82
CA GLY A 74 -10.23 4.47 -4.21
C GLY A 74 -10.37 2.96 -4.39
N SER A 75 -10.64 2.21 -3.32
CA SER A 75 -10.58 0.75 -3.36
C SER A 75 -11.54 0.09 -4.36
N ARG A 76 -12.73 0.64 -4.56
CA ARG A 76 -13.71 0.12 -5.54
C ARG A 76 -13.23 0.36 -6.98
N THR A 77 -12.63 1.51 -7.23
CA THR A 77 -11.98 1.93 -8.48
C THR A 77 -10.85 0.96 -8.85
N ILE A 78 -10.01 0.57 -7.89
CA ILE A 78 -8.96 -0.45 -8.08
C ILE A 78 -9.55 -1.83 -8.36
N VAL A 79 -10.61 -2.24 -7.65
CA VAL A 79 -11.23 -3.57 -7.85
C VAL A 79 -11.83 -3.68 -9.26
N LEU A 80 -12.36 -2.59 -9.82
CA LEU A 80 -12.82 -2.56 -11.21
C LEU A 80 -11.65 -2.77 -12.19
N LEU A 81 -10.50 -2.12 -11.99
CA LEU A 81 -9.29 -2.38 -12.79
C LEU A 81 -8.86 -3.84 -12.70
N LEU A 82 -8.80 -4.38 -11.48
CA LEU A 82 -8.40 -5.75 -11.25
C LEU A 82 -9.30 -6.75 -11.97
N ARG A 83 -10.61 -6.49 -12.02
CA ARG A 83 -11.56 -7.33 -12.79
C ARG A 83 -11.24 -7.32 -14.29
N MET A 84 -10.94 -6.14 -14.86
CA MET A 84 -10.54 -6.04 -16.27
C MET A 84 -9.17 -6.71 -16.55
N LEU A 85 -8.26 -6.67 -15.57
CA LEU A 85 -6.95 -7.31 -15.66
C LEU A 85 -7.00 -8.83 -15.55
N VAL A 86 -7.97 -9.40 -14.82
CA VAL A 86 -8.17 -10.86 -14.74
C VAL A 86 -8.39 -11.45 -16.13
N ASP A 87 -9.20 -10.79 -16.95
CA ASP A 87 -9.51 -11.22 -18.32
C ASP A 87 -8.25 -11.22 -19.22
N ARG A 88 -7.27 -10.36 -18.91
CA ARG A 88 -6.00 -10.22 -19.64
C ARG A 88 -4.93 -11.22 -19.18
N HIS A 89 -4.74 -11.36 -17.86
CA HIS A 89 -3.52 -11.97 -17.30
C HIS A 89 -3.72 -13.33 -16.61
N ARG A 90 -4.94 -13.88 -16.62
CA ARG A 90 -5.27 -15.24 -16.13
C ARG A 90 -4.81 -15.53 -14.69
N PHE A 91 -4.91 -14.56 -13.79
CA PHE A 91 -4.76 -14.77 -12.35
C PHE A 91 -6.13 -14.87 -11.65
N THR A 92 -6.15 -15.45 -10.46
CA THR A 92 -7.37 -15.56 -9.65
C THR A 92 -7.57 -14.31 -8.79
N LEU A 93 -8.63 -13.54 -9.03
CA LEU A 93 -9.04 -12.43 -8.16
C LEU A 93 -10.06 -12.91 -7.13
N ILE A 94 -9.71 -12.81 -5.84
CA ILE A 94 -10.62 -13.10 -4.74
C ILE A 94 -10.99 -11.79 -4.07
N SER A 95 -12.22 -11.33 -4.27
CA SER A 95 -12.77 -10.18 -3.56
C SER A 95 -13.77 -10.63 -2.51
N SER A 96 -13.55 -10.23 -1.26
CA SER A 96 -14.52 -10.43 -0.18
C SER A 96 -15.52 -9.27 -0.12
N ASP A 97 -16.81 -9.61 -0.02
CA ASP A 97 -17.89 -8.64 0.17
C ASP A 97 -18.05 -8.17 1.63
N ILE A 98 -17.29 -8.79 2.55
CA ILE A 98 -17.26 -8.41 3.96
C ILE A 98 -16.52 -7.08 4.11
N HIS A 99 -17.29 -6.02 4.36
CA HIS A 99 -16.79 -4.64 4.52
C HIS A 99 -16.86 -4.11 5.96
N ASN A 100 -17.78 -4.63 6.76
CA ASN A 100 -18.06 -4.16 8.13
C ASN A 100 -17.25 -4.87 9.23
N LYS A 101 -16.51 -5.94 8.91
CA LYS A 101 -15.71 -6.73 9.85
C LYS A 101 -14.23 -6.72 9.48
N THR A 102 -13.55 -5.65 9.91
CA THR A 102 -12.11 -5.44 9.68
C THR A 102 -11.23 -6.04 10.79
N ARG A 103 -11.78 -6.16 12.00
CA ARG A 103 -11.14 -6.75 13.18
C ARG A 103 -11.56 -8.20 13.34
N LEU A 104 -10.60 -9.09 13.51
CA LEU A 104 -10.81 -10.53 13.54
C LEU A 104 -10.30 -11.13 14.85
N THR A 105 -11.05 -12.08 15.40
CA THR A 105 -10.56 -12.93 16.49
C THR A 105 -9.42 -13.82 15.98
N LYS A 106 -8.58 -14.35 16.89
CA LYS A 106 -7.46 -15.24 16.51
C LYS A 106 -7.90 -16.40 15.61
N ARG A 107 -9.01 -17.07 15.97
CA ARG A 107 -9.59 -18.18 15.18
C ARG A 107 -10.02 -17.74 13.78
N GLU A 108 -10.59 -16.55 13.66
CA GLU A 108 -10.99 -15.99 12.36
C GLU A 108 -9.79 -15.60 11.51
N GLN A 109 -8.71 -15.09 12.13
CA GLN A 109 -7.45 -14.82 11.44
C GLN A 109 -6.86 -16.12 10.88
N GLU A 110 -6.77 -17.18 11.70
CA GLU A 110 -6.28 -18.50 11.27
C GLU A 110 -7.10 -19.07 10.11
N ASN A 111 -8.42 -18.99 10.20
CA ASN A 111 -9.30 -19.49 9.14
C ASN A 111 -9.15 -18.68 7.86
N LEU A 112 -9.07 -17.34 7.97
CA LEU A 112 -8.88 -16.49 6.81
C LEU A 112 -7.53 -16.73 6.14
N ILE A 113 -6.45 -16.82 6.92
CA ILE A 113 -5.10 -17.08 6.42
C ILE A 113 -5.05 -18.45 5.73
N ARG A 114 -5.63 -19.50 6.32
CA ARG A 114 -5.74 -20.81 5.66
C ARG A 114 -6.47 -20.70 4.32
N ASN A 115 -7.64 -20.07 4.30
CA ASN A 115 -8.43 -19.94 3.08
C ASN A 115 -7.66 -19.19 1.97
N ILE A 116 -6.97 -18.11 2.31
CA ILE A 116 -6.14 -17.36 1.35
C ILE A 116 -5.02 -18.26 0.83
N SER A 117 -4.32 -18.95 1.72
CA SER A 117 -3.10 -19.69 1.39
C SER A 117 -3.36 -20.98 0.61
N THR A 118 -4.57 -21.53 0.67
CA THR A 118 -4.98 -22.68 -0.15
C THR A 118 -5.44 -22.30 -1.57
N THR A 119 -5.43 -21.01 -1.91
CA THR A 119 -5.88 -20.54 -3.23
C THR A 119 -4.88 -20.92 -4.33
N PRO A 120 -5.36 -21.40 -5.50
CA PRO A 120 -4.50 -21.63 -6.66
C PRO A 120 -3.77 -20.35 -7.11
N GLN A 121 -2.45 -20.43 -7.25
CA GLN A 121 -1.61 -19.33 -7.69
C GLN A 121 -1.55 -19.24 -9.24
N PRO A 122 -1.36 -18.05 -9.82
CA PRO A 122 -1.23 -16.76 -9.15
C PRO A 122 -2.59 -16.21 -8.69
N PHE A 123 -2.62 -15.54 -7.53
CA PHE A 123 -3.84 -14.91 -7.01
C PHE A 123 -3.59 -13.51 -6.44
N LEU A 124 -4.66 -12.70 -6.48
CA LEU A 124 -4.76 -11.44 -5.77
C LEU A 124 -5.99 -11.47 -4.87
N TYR A 125 -5.76 -11.41 -3.56
CA TYR A 125 -6.82 -11.37 -2.55
C TYR A 125 -7.08 -9.93 -2.12
N THR A 126 -8.35 -9.51 -2.07
CA THR A 126 -8.74 -8.18 -1.61
C THR A 126 -9.92 -8.19 -0.64
N ARG A 127 -9.76 -7.48 0.48
CA ARG A 127 -10.79 -7.32 1.52
C ARG A 127 -10.53 -6.08 2.37
N HIS A 128 -11.59 -5.50 2.93
CA HIS A 128 -11.49 -4.55 4.04
C HIS A 128 -11.15 -5.29 5.34
N VAL A 129 -9.86 -5.41 5.64
CA VAL A 129 -9.37 -6.09 6.84
C VAL A 129 -8.07 -5.43 7.31
N HIS A 130 -7.85 -5.34 8.62
CA HIS A 130 -6.56 -4.87 9.13
C HIS A 130 -5.48 -5.91 8.86
N PHE A 131 -4.24 -5.46 8.72
CA PHE A 131 -3.06 -6.27 8.44
C PHE A 131 -3.03 -7.57 9.24
N LEU A 132 -2.72 -8.66 8.53
CA LEU A 132 -2.60 -10.02 9.05
C LEU A 132 -1.17 -10.45 8.82
N ASN A 133 -0.47 -10.84 9.88
CA ASN A 133 0.88 -11.38 9.77
C ASN A 133 0.78 -12.90 9.57
N PHE A 134 1.01 -13.39 8.35
CA PHE A 134 0.88 -14.81 7.99
C PHE A 134 1.97 -15.65 8.67
N SER A 135 3.16 -15.08 8.80
CA SER A 135 4.32 -15.69 9.46
C SER A 135 4.03 -16.09 10.91
N ARG A 136 3.22 -15.30 11.65
CA ARG A 136 2.77 -15.64 13.02
C ARG A 136 1.91 -16.90 13.08
N PHE A 137 1.33 -17.31 11.96
CA PHE A 137 0.53 -18.54 11.81
C PHE A 137 1.27 -19.62 11.01
N ARG A 138 2.60 -19.51 10.89
CA ARG A 138 3.47 -20.50 10.21
C ARG A 138 3.04 -20.78 8.76
N THR A 139 2.59 -19.74 8.09
CA THR A 139 2.18 -19.78 6.68
C THR A 139 3.07 -18.83 5.90
N ASP A 140 3.34 -19.16 4.63
CA ASP A 140 4.15 -18.31 3.76
C ASP A 140 3.52 -16.93 3.61
N GLU A 141 4.35 -15.88 3.67
CA GLU A 141 3.87 -14.50 3.62
C GLU A 141 3.63 -14.08 2.15
N PRO A 142 2.39 -13.70 1.78
CA PRO A 142 2.14 -13.09 0.48
C PRO A 142 2.63 -11.66 0.47
N VAL A 143 2.99 -11.13 -0.71
CA VAL A 143 3.36 -9.71 -0.80
C VAL A 143 2.11 -8.85 -0.58
N HIS A 144 2.24 -7.84 0.28
CA HIS A 144 1.14 -6.92 0.53
C HIS A 144 1.28 -5.66 -0.34
N ILE A 145 0.15 -5.16 -0.83
CA ILE A 145 0.05 -3.86 -1.47
C ILE A 145 -1.07 -3.07 -0.82
N ASN A 146 -0.99 -1.73 -0.86
CA ASN A 146 -2.10 -0.89 -0.45
C ASN A 146 -2.08 0.48 -1.13
N ILE A 147 -3.17 1.21 -1.02
CA ILE A 147 -3.30 2.59 -1.46
C ILE A 147 -4.01 3.34 -0.33
N ILE A 148 -3.42 4.44 0.12
CA ILE A 148 -4.02 5.34 1.11
C ILE A 148 -4.40 6.66 0.45
N ARG A 149 -5.11 7.51 1.18
CA ARG A 149 -5.52 8.85 0.76
C ARG A 149 -5.21 9.83 1.89
N ASP A 150 -5.12 11.11 1.58
CA ASP A 150 -5.07 12.17 2.57
C ASP A 150 -6.13 11.92 3.68
N PRO A 151 -5.75 11.99 4.97
CA PRO A 151 -6.63 11.66 6.09
C PRO A 151 -7.95 12.43 6.11
N ILE A 152 -7.91 13.75 5.86
CA ILE A 152 -9.10 14.60 5.87
C ILE A 152 -9.98 14.26 4.68
N ASN A 153 -9.42 14.22 3.47
CA ASN A 153 -10.14 13.85 2.25
C ASN A 153 -10.84 12.49 2.37
N ARG A 154 -10.15 11.51 2.93
CA ARG A 154 -10.72 10.19 3.24
C ARG A 154 -11.90 10.29 4.21
N PHE A 155 -11.76 11.10 5.27
CA PHE A 155 -12.82 11.35 6.24
C PHE A 155 -14.03 12.04 5.60
N LEU A 156 -13.83 13.12 4.84
CA LEU A 156 -14.88 13.86 4.13
C LEU A 156 -15.65 12.91 3.19
N SER A 157 -14.91 12.16 2.36
CA SER A 157 -15.50 11.17 1.47
C SER A 157 -16.31 10.12 2.24
N ASN A 158 -15.87 9.68 3.43
CA ASN A 158 -16.62 8.76 4.26
C ASN A 158 -17.88 9.39 4.90
N TYR A 159 -17.80 10.68 5.27
CA TYR A 159 -18.89 11.41 5.90
C TYR A 159 -20.08 11.62 4.97
N PHE A 160 -19.82 11.95 3.69
CA PHE A 160 -20.83 12.20 2.65
C PHE A 160 -21.26 10.94 1.88
N PHE A 161 -20.36 9.95 1.76
CA PHE A 161 -20.79 8.55 1.71
C PHE A 161 -21.48 8.26 3.06
N ARG A 162 -21.98 7.10 3.46
CA ARG A 162 -22.91 6.98 4.63
C ARG A 162 -24.21 7.82 4.55
N ARG A 163 -24.19 9.14 4.27
CA ARG A 163 -25.32 10.08 4.16
C ARG A 163 -25.98 10.11 2.78
N PHE A 164 -25.21 10.31 1.72
CA PHE A 164 -25.76 10.63 0.40
C PHE A 164 -25.56 9.57 -0.67
N GLY A 165 -24.37 8.98 -0.80
CA GLY A 165 -24.23 7.90 -1.79
C GLY A 165 -22.90 7.94 -2.51
N ASP A 166 -22.83 7.11 -3.53
CA ASP A 166 -22.04 7.37 -4.72
C ASP A 166 -22.98 7.49 -5.93
N TRP A 167 -22.42 7.83 -7.09
CA TRP A 167 -23.17 8.08 -8.32
C TRP A 167 -23.85 6.83 -8.94
N ARG A 168 -23.73 5.63 -8.37
CA ARG A 168 -24.44 4.43 -8.87
C ARG A 168 -25.89 4.32 -8.43
N GLY A 169 -26.42 5.31 -7.72
CA GLY A 169 -27.76 5.20 -7.15
C GLY A 169 -27.79 4.32 -5.89
N GLU A 170 -26.67 4.16 -5.16
CA GLU A 170 -26.68 3.67 -3.77
C GLU A 170 -27.23 4.76 -2.82
N GLU A 171 -28.37 5.35 -3.19
CA GLU A 171 -29.02 6.47 -2.48
C GLU A 171 -29.79 6.02 -1.24
N ASN A 172 -30.06 4.71 -1.14
CA ASN A 172 -30.72 4.10 0.01
C ASN A 172 -29.78 4.07 1.21
N HIS A 173 -29.62 5.23 1.86
CA HIS A 173 -28.88 5.36 3.11
C HIS A 173 -29.37 4.38 4.19
N VAL A 174 -30.63 3.94 4.15
CA VAL A 174 -31.19 2.93 5.07
C VAL A 174 -30.48 1.57 4.97
N VAL A 175 -30.03 1.18 3.78
CA VAL A 175 -29.28 -0.07 3.59
C VAL A 175 -27.82 0.11 4.02
N ARG A 176 -27.24 1.27 3.70
CA ARG A 176 -25.83 1.56 3.92
C ARG A 176 -25.48 1.97 5.35
N THR A 177 -26.34 2.78 5.96
CA THR A 177 -26.25 3.27 7.33
C THR A 177 -27.60 3.09 8.01
N PRO A 178 -27.98 1.84 8.33
CA PRO A 178 -29.26 1.56 8.98
C PRO A 178 -29.40 2.35 10.28
N GLY A 179 -30.55 2.99 10.47
CA GLY A 179 -30.88 3.73 11.70
C GLY A 179 -30.35 5.17 11.78
N MET A 180 -29.69 5.69 10.74
CA MET A 180 -29.34 7.12 10.67
C MET A 180 -30.61 7.96 10.55
N LYS A 181 -30.78 8.92 11.46
CA LYS A 181 -31.91 9.85 11.44
C LYS A 181 -31.67 10.99 10.44
N ASP A 182 -32.74 11.71 10.08
CA ASP A 182 -32.62 12.83 9.12
C ASP A 182 -31.79 13.99 9.68
N ASP A 183 -31.90 14.30 10.96
CA ASP A 183 -31.06 15.31 11.63
C ASP A 183 -29.57 14.92 11.61
N GLU A 184 -29.26 13.64 11.80
CA GLU A 184 -27.88 13.13 11.63
C GLU A 184 -27.45 13.18 10.15
N ARG A 185 -28.34 12.82 9.23
CA ARG A 185 -28.06 12.77 7.79
C ARG A 185 -27.73 14.13 7.21
N TYR A 186 -28.42 15.18 7.65
CA TYR A 186 -28.23 16.55 7.18
C TYR A 186 -27.43 17.43 8.15
N LEU A 187 -26.82 16.83 9.19
CA LEU A 187 -25.93 17.54 10.11
C LEU A 187 -24.85 18.29 9.34
N ASP A 188 -24.76 19.60 9.59
CA ASP A 188 -23.71 20.45 9.03
C ASP A 188 -22.33 19.94 9.47
N MET A 189 -21.42 19.85 8.51
CA MET A 189 -20.09 19.28 8.74
C MET A 189 -19.26 20.12 9.71
N ASN A 190 -19.36 21.44 9.65
CA ASN A 190 -18.62 22.32 10.55
C ASN A 190 -19.14 22.15 11.98
N THR A 191 -20.47 22.11 12.16
CA THR A 191 -21.09 21.79 13.45
C THR A 191 -20.60 20.44 13.98
N CYS A 192 -20.60 19.39 13.15
CA CYS A 192 -20.11 18.07 13.57
C CYS A 192 -18.68 18.11 14.12
N ILE A 193 -17.79 18.84 13.44
CA ILE A 193 -16.38 18.95 13.79
C ILE A 193 -16.18 19.83 15.03
N LEU A 194 -16.68 21.06 15.00
CA LEU A 194 -16.44 22.07 16.04
C LEU A 194 -17.09 21.67 17.37
N GLU A 195 -18.29 21.10 17.33
CA GLU A 195 -18.99 20.61 18.53
C GLU A 195 -18.55 19.20 18.97
N SER A 196 -17.56 18.62 18.28
CA SER A 196 -16.94 17.35 18.65
C SER A 196 -17.92 16.17 18.69
N TYR A 197 -18.82 16.08 17.70
CA TYR A 197 -19.69 14.92 17.56
C TYR A 197 -18.86 13.62 17.47
N PRO A 198 -19.36 12.48 17.97
CA PRO A 198 -18.57 11.26 18.08
C PRO A 198 -17.95 10.76 16.77
N GLU A 199 -18.58 10.99 15.62
CA GLU A 199 -18.04 10.60 14.31
C GLU A 199 -17.01 11.57 13.72
N CYS A 200 -16.98 12.80 14.21
CA CYS A 200 -16.03 13.84 13.82
C CYS A 200 -14.91 14.02 14.88
N SER A 201 -14.78 13.07 15.80
CA SER A 201 -13.84 13.10 16.93
C SER A 201 -13.12 11.78 17.13
N ASN A 202 -11.99 11.81 17.84
CA ASN A 202 -11.30 10.60 18.24
C ASN A 202 -12.14 9.77 19.23
N PRO A 203 -12.08 8.42 19.15
CA PRO A 203 -11.16 7.63 18.30
C PRO A 203 -11.71 7.33 16.90
N ARG A 204 -12.88 7.84 16.49
CA ARG A 204 -13.50 7.48 15.19
C ARG A 204 -12.79 8.07 13.97
N LEU A 205 -12.03 9.14 14.14
CA LEU A 205 -11.17 9.70 13.09
C LEU A 205 -9.95 8.81 12.78
N PHE A 206 -9.52 7.99 13.75
CA PHE A 206 -8.38 7.07 13.62
C PHE A 206 -8.79 5.82 12.83
N TYR A 207 -8.39 5.78 11.57
CA TYR A 207 -8.89 4.86 10.57
C TYR A 207 -7.80 4.23 9.69
N ILE A 208 -6.81 4.98 9.17
CA ILE A 208 -5.82 4.42 8.22
C ILE A 208 -4.78 3.60 8.98
N ILE A 209 -4.16 4.17 10.03
CA ILE A 209 -3.15 3.47 10.84
C ILE A 209 -3.59 2.07 11.32
N PRO A 210 -4.81 1.86 11.86
CA PRO A 210 -5.28 0.53 12.26
C PRO A 210 -5.19 -0.53 11.15
N TYR A 211 -5.38 -0.16 9.88
CA TYR A 211 -5.27 -1.10 8.76
C TYR A 211 -3.85 -1.64 8.56
N PHE A 212 -2.83 -0.86 8.92
CA PHE A 212 -1.42 -1.25 8.78
C PHE A 212 -0.83 -1.76 10.10
N CYS A 213 -1.23 -1.17 11.23
CA CYS A 213 -0.84 -1.65 12.56
C CYS A 213 -1.33 -3.09 12.80
N GLY A 214 -2.53 -3.43 12.31
CA GLY A 214 -3.05 -4.79 12.25
C GLY A 214 -4.08 -5.12 13.32
N GLN A 215 -4.08 -6.38 13.76
CA GLN A 215 -5.14 -6.94 14.62
C GLN A 215 -4.90 -6.75 16.13
N HIS A 216 -3.78 -6.14 16.53
CA HIS A 216 -3.44 -5.98 17.95
C HIS A 216 -4.42 -5.00 18.65
N PRO A 217 -4.84 -5.25 19.91
CA PRO A 217 -5.75 -4.34 20.62
C PRO A 217 -5.23 -2.90 20.76
N GLN A 218 -3.91 -2.71 20.89
CA GLN A 218 -3.31 -1.36 20.95
C GLN A 218 -3.40 -0.59 19.63
N CYS A 219 -3.69 -1.25 18.50
CA CYS A 219 -3.95 -0.58 17.22
C CYS A 219 -5.33 0.10 17.16
N ARG A 220 -6.15 0.01 18.22
CA ARG A 220 -7.53 0.52 18.22
C ARG A 220 -7.61 2.01 18.54
N GLU A 221 -6.63 2.51 19.27
CA GLU A 221 -6.62 3.88 19.76
C GLU A 221 -5.45 4.65 19.14
N PRO A 222 -5.59 5.97 18.92
CA PRO A 222 -4.48 6.81 18.48
C PRO A 222 -3.35 6.77 19.49
N GLY A 223 -2.12 6.56 19.02
CA GLY A 223 -0.95 6.59 19.89
C GLY A 223 0.33 6.25 19.16
N LEU A 224 1.45 6.63 19.78
CA LEU A 224 2.79 6.44 19.21
C LEU A 224 3.08 4.97 18.88
N TRP A 225 2.68 4.04 19.75
CA TRP A 225 2.89 2.60 19.51
C TRP A 225 2.20 2.11 18.23
N ALA A 226 0.95 2.53 17.99
CA ALA A 226 0.20 2.13 16.81
C ALA A 226 0.79 2.75 15.53
N LEU A 227 1.21 4.01 15.61
CA LEU A 227 1.91 4.70 14.51
C LEU A 227 3.20 3.97 14.12
N GLU A 228 4.10 3.74 15.08
CA GLU A 228 5.39 3.12 14.79
C GLU A 228 5.26 1.66 14.34
N THR A 229 4.32 0.91 14.93
CA THR A 229 4.00 -0.45 14.47
C THR A 229 3.48 -0.48 13.04
N ALA A 230 2.60 0.47 12.68
CA ALA A 230 2.11 0.59 11.30
C ALA A 230 3.24 0.91 10.32
N LYS A 231 4.13 1.86 10.65
CA LYS A 231 5.30 2.18 9.81
C LYS A 231 6.20 0.97 9.63
N GLN A 232 6.48 0.24 10.70
CA GLN A 232 7.31 -0.95 10.66
C GLN A 232 6.70 -2.04 9.77
N ASN A 233 5.40 -2.31 9.91
CA ASN A 233 4.71 -3.27 9.06
C ASN A 233 4.75 -2.87 7.58
N VAL A 234 4.64 -1.57 7.26
CA VAL A 234 4.81 -1.07 5.88
C VAL A 234 6.19 -1.43 5.33
N LEU A 235 7.25 -1.23 6.11
CA LEU A 235 8.63 -1.52 5.67
C LEU A 235 8.88 -3.03 5.53
N ASP A 236 8.33 -3.84 6.43
CA ASP A 236 8.66 -5.26 6.51
C ASP A 236 7.81 -6.14 5.59
N HIS A 237 6.56 -5.74 5.31
CA HIS A 237 5.57 -6.63 4.69
C HIS A 237 4.95 -6.10 3.40
N TYR A 238 4.99 -4.79 3.14
CA TYR A 238 4.37 -4.20 1.96
C TYR A 238 5.38 -4.00 0.84
N LEU A 239 5.09 -4.57 -0.33
CA LEU A 239 5.83 -4.34 -1.56
C LEU A 239 5.69 -2.88 -2.03
N LEU A 240 4.46 -2.35 -1.95
CA LEU A 240 4.16 -0.97 -2.29
C LEU A 240 2.95 -0.48 -1.50
N VAL A 241 3.07 0.71 -0.92
CA VAL A 241 1.92 1.50 -0.44
C VAL A 241 1.91 2.82 -1.18
N GLY A 242 0.91 3.01 -2.03
CA GLY A 242 0.72 4.23 -2.82
C GLY A 242 -0.18 5.26 -2.15
N VAL A 243 -0.21 6.46 -2.72
CA VAL A 243 -1.16 7.52 -2.35
C VAL A 243 -2.13 7.76 -3.50
N LEU A 244 -3.42 7.95 -3.17
CA LEU A 244 -4.48 8.05 -4.17
C LEU A 244 -4.33 9.30 -5.05
N GLU A 245 -3.79 10.37 -4.49
CA GLU A 245 -3.54 11.64 -5.20
C GLU A 245 -2.52 11.49 -6.35
N GLU A 246 -1.75 10.40 -6.37
CA GLU A 246 -0.78 10.06 -7.43
C GLU A 246 -1.09 8.67 -8.03
N LEU A 247 -2.38 8.34 -8.20
CA LEU A 247 -2.82 6.99 -8.58
C LEU A 247 -2.17 6.48 -9.88
N GLU A 248 -1.99 7.32 -10.90
CA GLU A 248 -1.34 6.91 -12.15
C GLU A 248 0.08 6.38 -11.91
N ASP A 249 0.86 7.06 -11.06
CA ASP A 249 2.21 6.62 -10.69
C ASP A 249 2.19 5.34 -9.85
N VAL A 250 1.18 5.19 -8.99
CA VAL A 250 0.97 3.94 -8.24
C VAL A 250 0.74 2.77 -9.21
N LEU A 251 -0.14 2.96 -10.19
CA LEU A 251 -0.46 1.95 -11.20
C LEU A 251 0.77 1.60 -12.05
N LEU A 252 1.54 2.62 -12.48
CA LEU A 252 2.78 2.42 -13.21
C LEU A 252 3.82 1.64 -12.39
N LEU A 253 3.96 1.93 -11.10
CA LEU A 253 4.85 1.15 -10.22
C LEU A 253 4.37 -0.29 -10.04
N LEU A 254 3.07 -0.51 -9.87
CA LEU A 254 2.50 -1.86 -9.79
C LEU A 254 2.73 -2.65 -11.08
N GLU A 255 2.61 -2.02 -12.24
CA GLU A 255 2.93 -2.64 -13.53
C GLU A 255 4.40 -3.08 -13.60
N ARG A 256 5.34 -2.29 -13.07
CA ARG A 256 6.77 -2.64 -13.05
C ARG A 256 7.11 -3.70 -12.01
N LEU A 257 6.48 -3.66 -10.84
CA LEU A 257 6.78 -4.53 -9.70
C LEU A 257 6.04 -5.88 -9.78
N LEU A 258 4.87 -5.92 -10.43
CA LEU A 258 3.98 -7.07 -10.53
C LEU A 258 3.37 -7.17 -11.95
N PRO A 259 4.19 -7.28 -13.02
CA PRO A 259 3.72 -7.24 -14.40
C PRO A 259 2.74 -8.35 -14.76
N HIS A 260 2.81 -9.52 -14.11
CA HIS A 260 1.86 -10.61 -14.33
C HIS A 260 0.44 -10.31 -13.78
N PHE A 261 0.28 -9.29 -12.95
CA PHE A 261 -1.02 -8.84 -12.46
C PHE A 261 -1.46 -7.53 -13.12
N PHE A 262 -0.50 -6.62 -13.38
CA PHE A 262 -0.77 -5.21 -13.69
C PHE A 262 -0.21 -4.73 -15.04
N SER A 263 0.29 -5.62 -15.91
CA SER A 263 0.67 -5.21 -17.27
C SER A 263 -0.50 -4.53 -17.99
N ASP A 264 -0.23 -3.44 -18.71
CA ASP A 264 -1.23 -2.64 -19.43
C ASP A 264 -2.23 -1.87 -18.54
N VAL A 265 -2.05 -1.86 -17.21
CA VAL A 265 -3.03 -1.25 -16.27
C VAL A 265 -3.20 0.25 -16.51
N VAL A 266 -2.14 0.98 -16.87
CA VAL A 266 -2.23 2.44 -17.10
C VAL A 266 -3.09 2.75 -18.32
N ASN A 267 -2.98 1.94 -19.38
CA ASN A 267 -3.81 2.11 -20.58
C ASN A 267 -5.27 1.76 -20.29
N ILE A 268 -5.52 0.70 -19.51
CA ILE A 268 -6.88 0.35 -19.06
C ILE A 268 -7.46 1.48 -18.21
N TYR A 269 -6.68 2.04 -17.28
CA TYR A 269 -7.11 3.15 -16.43
C TYR A 269 -7.48 4.41 -17.24
N LYS A 270 -6.80 4.66 -18.35
CA LYS A 270 -7.11 5.78 -19.25
C LYS A 270 -8.23 5.48 -20.26
N SER A 271 -8.73 4.24 -20.31
CA SER A 271 -9.72 3.83 -21.31
C SER A 271 -11.09 4.46 -21.05
N PRO A 272 -11.88 4.80 -22.10
CA PRO A 272 -13.22 5.35 -21.93
C PRO A 272 -14.16 4.41 -21.16
N GLU A 273 -14.04 3.11 -21.38
CA GLU A 273 -14.85 2.09 -20.69
C GLU A 273 -14.60 2.12 -19.18
N TYR A 274 -13.33 2.20 -18.79
CA TYR A 274 -12.96 2.28 -17.40
C TYR A 274 -13.38 3.61 -16.78
N ARG A 275 -13.11 4.75 -17.43
CA ARG A 275 -13.46 6.08 -16.90
C ARG A 275 -14.96 6.18 -16.61
N LYS A 276 -15.80 5.67 -17.50
CA LYS A 276 -17.26 5.61 -17.27
C LYS A 276 -17.61 4.84 -15.99
N LEU A 277 -16.95 3.71 -15.73
CA LEU A 277 -17.18 2.91 -14.52
C LEU A 277 -16.58 3.55 -13.26
N GLY A 278 -15.41 4.17 -13.38
CA GLY A 278 -14.66 4.83 -12.32
C GLY A 278 -15.39 6.06 -11.78
N ASN A 279 -15.91 6.91 -12.67
CA ASN A 279 -16.59 8.16 -12.30
C ASN A 279 -17.85 7.90 -11.46
N MET A 280 -18.50 6.74 -11.64
CA MET A 280 -19.64 6.34 -10.83
C MET A 280 -19.29 5.98 -9.37
N THR A 281 -18.00 5.87 -9.02
CA THR A 281 -17.55 5.52 -7.67
C THR A 281 -17.36 6.73 -6.74
N GLY A 282 -17.39 7.94 -7.31
CA GLY A 282 -17.26 9.21 -6.59
C GLY A 282 -18.39 9.43 -5.59
N THR A 283 -18.06 10.09 -4.47
CA THR A 283 -19.04 10.40 -3.42
C THR A 283 -19.81 11.65 -3.78
N VAL A 284 -21.13 11.61 -3.68
CA VAL A 284 -22.00 12.74 -4.06
C VAL A 284 -22.16 13.75 -2.94
N ARG A 285 -22.46 15.01 -3.31
CA ARG A 285 -22.78 16.12 -2.39
C ARG A 285 -21.70 16.38 -1.32
N LYS A 286 -20.43 16.22 -1.70
CA LYS A 286 -19.31 16.62 -0.85
C LYS A 286 -19.36 18.12 -0.62
N GLN A 287 -19.00 18.53 0.60
CA GLN A 287 -18.83 19.92 0.97
C GLN A 287 -17.53 20.05 1.75
N ILE A 288 -16.81 21.13 1.49
CA ILE A 288 -15.55 21.42 2.15
C ILE A 288 -15.86 22.16 3.45
N PRO A 289 -15.35 21.71 4.61
CA PRO A 289 -15.49 22.46 5.85
C PRO A 289 -14.77 23.81 5.76
N ASN A 290 -15.18 24.74 6.62
CA ASN A 290 -14.48 26.00 6.80
C ASN A 290 -13.08 25.76 7.40
N LEU A 291 -12.25 26.80 7.32
CA LEU A 291 -10.85 26.74 7.72
C LEU A 291 -10.65 26.37 9.21
N GLU A 292 -11.54 26.83 10.07
CA GLU A 292 -11.50 26.54 11.51
C GLU A 292 -11.74 25.04 11.77
N ALA A 293 -12.78 24.48 11.14
CA ALA A 293 -13.09 23.06 11.24
C ALA A 293 -11.98 22.18 10.63
N LEU A 294 -11.41 22.57 9.48
CA LEU A 294 -10.27 21.88 8.89
C LEU A 294 -9.06 21.85 9.84
N GLN A 295 -8.77 22.96 10.52
CA GLN A 295 -7.68 23.01 11.50
C GLN A 295 -7.93 22.04 12.66
N VAL A 296 -9.14 22.04 13.22
CA VAL A 296 -9.51 21.12 14.30
C VAL A 296 -9.37 19.66 13.87
N LEU A 297 -9.78 19.32 12.64
CA LEU A 297 -9.58 17.97 12.10
C LEU A 297 -8.10 17.62 11.95
N TYR A 298 -7.29 18.53 11.41
CA TYR A 298 -5.86 18.31 11.21
C TYR A 298 -5.16 18.01 12.54
N GLU A 299 -5.45 18.79 13.57
CA GLU A 299 -4.92 18.59 14.93
C GLU A 299 -5.37 17.23 15.50
N ARG A 300 -6.65 16.87 15.36
CA ARG A 300 -7.18 15.57 15.81
C ARG A 300 -6.58 14.38 15.05
N MET A 301 -6.14 14.57 13.81
CA MET A 301 -5.59 13.56 12.92
C MET A 301 -4.05 13.58 12.84
N GLU A 302 -3.36 14.22 13.80
CA GLU A 302 -1.90 14.37 13.77
C GLU A 302 -1.16 13.06 13.50
N TYR A 303 -1.54 11.96 14.16
CA TYR A 303 -0.93 10.65 13.93
C TYR A 303 -1.18 10.13 12.51
N GLU A 304 -2.39 10.29 11.98
CA GLU A 304 -2.73 9.87 10.61
C GLU A 304 -1.90 10.63 9.59
N TYR A 305 -1.69 11.93 9.78
CA TYR A 305 -0.82 12.73 8.93
C TYR A 305 0.65 12.33 9.03
N LYS A 306 1.15 12.03 10.23
CA LYS A 306 2.51 11.47 10.40
C LYS A 306 2.68 10.16 9.64
N PHE A 307 1.66 9.29 9.62
CA PHE A 307 1.69 8.04 8.86
C PHE A 307 1.57 8.28 7.35
N TYR A 308 0.63 9.11 6.90
CA TYR A 308 0.44 9.46 5.49
C TYR A 308 1.72 10.05 4.89
N ASN A 309 2.34 11.02 5.56
CA ASN A 309 3.59 11.64 5.10
C ASN A 309 4.75 10.65 5.05
N PHE A 310 4.82 9.72 6.00
CA PHE A 310 5.79 8.63 5.95
C PHE A 310 5.58 7.74 4.72
N VAL A 311 4.35 7.31 4.46
CA VAL A 311 4.01 6.47 3.29
C VAL A 311 4.31 7.22 1.99
N LYS A 312 3.90 8.49 1.87
CA LYS A 312 4.17 9.34 0.71
C LYS A 312 5.68 9.46 0.45
N ALA A 313 6.48 9.67 1.49
CA ALA A 313 7.92 9.71 1.37
C ALA A 313 8.53 8.38 0.90
N GLN A 314 8.05 7.23 1.41
CA GLN A 314 8.49 5.90 0.95
C GLN A 314 8.09 5.64 -0.51
N PHE A 315 6.87 6.00 -0.88
CA PHE A 315 6.37 5.91 -2.25
C PHE A 315 7.24 6.70 -3.23
N HIS A 316 7.53 7.97 -2.91
CA HIS A 316 8.42 8.81 -3.72
C HIS A 316 9.85 8.30 -3.77
N LEU A 317 10.35 7.71 -2.69
CA LEU A 317 11.66 7.05 -2.69
C LEU A 317 11.68 5.87 -3.66
N THR A 318 10.64 5.04 -3.68
CA THR A 318 10.50 3.92 -4.63
C THR A 318 10.40 4.41 -6.08
N LYS A 319 9.61 5.47 -6.36
CA LYS A 319 9.55 6.12 -7.69
C LYS A 319 10.96 6.49 -8.18
N ARG A 320 11.74 7.18 -7.34
CA ARG A 320 13.13 7.59 -7.67
C ARG A 320 14.05 6.39 -7.90
N LYS A 321 13.98 5.34 -7.07
CA LYS A 321 14.81 4.13 -7.20
C LYS A 321 14.57 3.39 -8.51
N ILE A 322 13.33 3.43 -9.04
CA ILE A 322 12.94 2.78 -10.30
C ILE A 322 13.12 3.71 -11.51
N GLY A 323 13.60 4.94 -11.28
CA GLY A 323 13.89 5.90 -12.35
C GLY A 323 12.64 6.60 -12.91
N LEU A 324 11.51 6.55 -12.21
CA LEU A 324 10.35 7.37 -12.54
C LEU A 324 10.61 8.81 -12.09
N ARG A 325 10.69 9.73 -13.05
CA ARG A 325 10.80 11.17 -12.75
C ARG A 325 9.42 11.64 -12.30
N SER A 326 9.33 12.14 -11.08
CA SER A 326 8.21 12.99 -10.72
C SER A 326 8.34 14.27 -11.53
N ASP A 327 7.31 14.67 -12.29
CA ASP A 327 7.21 16.08 -12.65
C ASP A 327 7.25 16.88 -11.34
N PRO A 328 7.99 18.00 -11.28
CA PRO A 328 8.07 18.80 -10.08
C PRO A 328 6.72 19.48 -9.83
N LYS A 329 5.75 18.74 -9.27
CA LYS A 329 4.70 19.37 -8.47
C LYS A 329 5.39 19.90 -7.22
N PRO A 330 5.28 21.20 -6.90
CA PRO A 330 5.94 21.76 -5.74
C PRO A 330 5.48 21.01 -4.49
N SER A 331 6.39 20.25 -3.87
CA SER A 331 6.18 19.75 -2.52
C SER A 331 6.21 20.97 -1.61
N ARG A 332 5.05 21.60 -1.35
CA ARG A 332 4.96 22.71 -0.41
C ARG A 332 5.38 22.17 0.98
N PRO A 333 6.45 22.71 1.60
CA PRO A 333 6.82 22.33 2.95
C PRO A 333 5.66 22.70 3.87
N TYR A 334 5.06 21.69 4.49
CA TYR A 334 3.95 21.82 5.43
C TYR A 334 4.42 22.61 6.67
N SER A 335 4.32 23.95 6.63
CA SER A 335 4.48 24.86 7.77
C SER A 335 3.10 25.22 8.33
N SER A 336 2.94 25.22 9.66
CA SER A 336 1.66 25.33 10.38
C SER A 336 0.76 26.52 10.02
N VAL A 337 1.32 27.55 9.37
CA VAL A 337 0.60 28.77 8.97
C VAL A 337 0.30 28.79 7.45
N LEU A 338 1.16 28.23 6.61
CA LEU A 338 0.89 28.07 5.17
C LEU A 338 -0.07 26.90 4.88
N GLN A 339 -0.10 25.90 5.76
CA GLN A 339 -0.94 24.69 5.66
C GLN A 339 -2.43 24.95 5.45
N ARG A 340 -2.96 26.08 5.91
CA ARG A 340 -4.41 26.30 5.99
C ARG A 340 -5.02 26.63 4.62
N LYS A 341 -4.39 27.53 3.87
CA LYS A 341 -4.82 27.87 2.51
C LYS A 341 -4.48 26.76 1.54
N ASP A 342 -3.27 26.20 1.65
CA ASP A 342 -2.81 25.12 0.78
C ASP A 342 -3.74 23.89 0.87
N LEU A 343 -4.14 23.49 2.08
CA LEU A 343 -5.06 22.37 2.26
C LEU A 343 -6.45 22.69 1.71
N GLN A 344 -6.98 23.90 1.94
CA GLN A 344 -8.28 24.28 1.39
C GLN A 344 -8.25 24.33 -0.15
N GLU A 345 -7.19 24.88 -0.73
CA GLU A 345 -6.94 24.90 -2.19
C GLU A 345 -6.87 23.46 -2.75
N GLU A 346 -6.12 22.55 -2.11
CA GLU A 346 -6.03 21.14 -2.53
C GLU A 346 -7.40 20.41 -2.46
N LEU A 347 -8.21 20.71 -1.44
CA LEU A 347 -9.56 20.14 -1.30
C LEU A 347 -10.51 20.68 -2.38
N GLU A 348 -10.41 21.98 -2.68
CA GLU A 348 -11.20 22.64 -3.73
C GLU A 348 -10.80 22.15 -5.13
N GLU A 349 -9.51 21.94 -5.39
CA GLU A 349 -9.01 21.33 -6.62
C GLU A 349 -9.55 19.89 -6.80
N GLU A 350 -9.53 19.06 -5.76
CA GLU A 350 -10.03 17.68 -5.87
C GLU A 350 -11.57 17.63 -6.07
N ASP A 351 -12.34 18.52 -5.42
CA ASP A 351 -13.79 18.61 -5.62
C ASP A 351 -14.15 19.20 -7.00
N THR A 352 -13.33 20.12 -7.54
CA THR A 352 -13.53 20.66 -8.89
C THR A 352 -13.14 19.68 -9.98
N GLU A 353 -12.07 18.89 -9.83
CA GLU A 353 -11.75 17.80 -10.76
C GLU A 353 -12.88 16.77 -10.81
N ASP A 354 -13.41 16.35 -9.65
CA ASP A 354 -14.56 15.44 -9.56
C ASP A 354 -15.83 16.03 -10.22
N SER A 355 -15.98 17.36 -10.27
CA SER A 355 -17.14 18.07 -10.83
C SER A 355 -17.01 18.35 -12.34
N LEU A 356 -15.81 18.76 -12.79
CA LEU A 356 -15.50 19.12 -14.18
C LEU A 356 -15.51 17.89 -15.11
N GLU A 357 -15.03 16.74 -14.63
CA GLU A 357 -15.08 15.49 -15.39
C GLU A 357 -16.51 15.03 -15.74
N TRP A 358 -17.52 15.54 -15.02
CA TRP A 358 -18.93 15.25 -15.29
C TRP A 358 -19.56 16.21 -16.32
N THR A 359 -19.21 17.49 -16.30
CA THR A 359 -19.79 18.47 -17.24
C THR A 359 -19.29 18.32 -18.67
N GLU A 360 -18.14 17.68 -18.89
CA GLU A 360 -17.66 17.35 -20.24
C GLU A 360 -18.39 16.14 -20.88
N GLN A 361 -19.30 15.47 -20.15
CA GLN A 361 -20.01 14.27 -20.62
C GLN A 361 -21.55 14.41 -20.71
N THR A 362 -22.08 15.63 -20.59
CA THR A 362 -23.47 15.97 -20.96
C THR A 362 -23.47 16.80 -22.23
#